data_AF-A0A3C1S6T7-F1
#
_entry.id   AF-A0A3C1S6T7-F1
#
_cell.length_a   1.000
_cell.length_b   1.000
_cell.length_c   1.000
_cell.angle_alpha   90.00
_cell.angle_beta   90.00
_cell.angle_gamma   90.00
#
_symmetry.space_group_name_H-M   'P 1'
#
loop_
_entity.id
_entity.type
_entity.pdbx_description
1 polymer ?
#
loop_
_entity_poly.entity_id
_entity_poly.type
_entity_poly.pdbx_seq_one_letter_code
_entity_poly.pdbx_strand_id
1 'polypeptide(L)'
;MQTHNTDEKDPIDIWLDTTPENKLELIEGQLIISTLKGSRRMLWYLLQDYGPDMFLPMAQKELWLNAVIQAFNPSPVPQTYSEWTEWADKTEWNDEPEPAGPYSSAEHRRIHTLLFHALLRFTRMNPQGEMLGRDFVIRLGENGFTPDLIFINRNRMKNLHSYYLDGPPDLAVEITLGESADTDRHLKRRYYEQAGIPEYWLIESDPFHATFLNMGTDGIWHEASPDSQGIYHSPAAEGLALSVPHLRTMSYLDKEEWHLPFLPVDYRSSEPLPKVKDDPDYPGWDSLPFIPRAELQPVPIRFEEYISWCPRAKFEHDGMGTIIDSHEGTRRVSGMLLMTFGITETVRLLHPREWVTFLNKEHYQPIVQKYADDLLKHAKYEKREDYSIGSLPQMPEISAFGKTMKECRQDMAEIVRVRILLKIARREKLPTV
;
A
#
# COMPACT_ATOMS: atom_id res chain seq x y z
N MET A 1 -18.17 -29.82 -28.70
CA MET A 1 -17.33 -28.74 -28.13
C MET A 1 -18.24 -27.56 -27.88
N GLN A 2 -18.70 -27.39 -26.64
CA GLN A 2 -19.42 -26.18 -26.23
C GLN A 2 -18.38 -25.06 -26.19
N THR A 3 -18.64 -23.99 -26.94
CA THR A 3 -17.91 -22.74 -26.86
C THR A 3 -18.23 -22.12 -25.50
N HIS A 4 -17.29 -22.19 -24.55
CA HIS A 4 -17.34 -21.34 -23.38
C HIS A 4 -17.15 -19.89 -23.83
N ASN A 5 -18.06 -19.04 -23.38
CA ASN A 5 -17.96 -17.60 -23.53
C ASN A 5 -16.82 -17.15 -22.59
N THR A 6 -15.63 -16.84 -23.12
CA THR A 6 -14.40 -16.56 -22.35
C THR A 6 -14.16 -15.06 -22.15
N ASP A 7 -15.21 -14.25 -22.04
CA ASP A 7 -15.08 -12.79 -21.88
C ASP A 7 -15.07 -12.32 -20.42
N GLU A 8 -15.12 -13.23 -19.44
CA GLU A 8 -14.98 -12.88 -18.03
C GLU A 8 -13.49 -12.87 -17.67
N LYS A 9 -12.94 -11.67 -17.39
CA LYS A 9 -11.54 -11.51 -16.95
C LYS A 9 -11.29 -12.31 -15.67
N ASP A 10 -10.08 -12.85 -15.53
CA ASP A 10 -9.65 -13.50 -14.29
C ASP A 10 -9.76 -12.49 -13.12
N PRO A 11 -10.28 -12.87 -11.94
CA PRO A 11 -10.31 -11.99 -10.77
C PRO A 11 -8.97 -11.34 -10.42
N ILE A 12 -7.86 -12.04 -10.68
CA ILE A 12 -6.51 -11.50 -10.50
C ILE A 12 -6.22 -10.39 -11.51
N ASP A 13 -6.63 -10.56 -12.78
CA ASP A 13 -6.49 -9.52 -13.80
C ASP A 13 -7.34 -8.30 -13.44
N ILE A 14 -8.56 -8.50 -12.93
CA ILE A 14 -9.41 -7.41 -12.43
C ILE A 14 -8.70 -6.70 -11.28
N TRP A 15 -8.17 -7.43 -10.30
CA TRP A 15 -7.43 -6.85 -9.17
C TRP A 15 -6.22 -6.05 -9.63
N LEU A 16 -5.42 -6.56 -10.57
CA LEU A 16 -4.28 -5.86 -11.15
C LEU A 16 -4.68 -4.58 -11.88
N ASP A 17 -5.80 -4.62 -12.61
CA ASP A 17 -6.34 -3.49 -13.38
C ASP A 17 -7.01 -2.43 -12.49
N THR A 18 -7.31 -2.72 -11.22
CA THR A 18 -8.13 -1.82 -10.38
C THR A 18 -7.49 -1.49 -9.03
N THR A 19 -6.37 -2.13 -8.70
CA THR A 19 -5.55 -1.86 -7.52
C THR A 19 -4.80 -0.54 -7.64
N PRO A 20 -4.75 0.27 -6.55
CA PRO A 20 -3.96 1.49 -6.53
C PRO A 20 -2.46 1.23 -6.62
N GLU A 21 -1.71 2.27 -7.02
CA GLU A 21 -0.26 2.20 -6.99
C GLU A 21 0.24 1.84 -5.58
N ASN A 22 1.28 1.02 -5.53
CA ASN A 22 1.89 0.57 -4.31
C ASN A 22 2.75 1.67 -3.66
N LYS A 23 2.09 2.72 -3.16
CA LYS A 23 2.67 3.77 -2.31
C LYS A 23 1.87 3.83 -1.01
N LEU A 24 2.53 3.85 0.13
CA LEU A 24 1.90 3.96 1.44
C LEU A 24 2.38 5.25 2.09
N GLU A 25 1.53 6.28 2.12
CA GLU A 25 1.88 7.61 2.62
C GLU A 25 1.00 7.97 3.83
N LEU A 26 1.54 8.75 4.76
CA LEU A 26 0.78 9.38 5.83
C LEU A 26 0.57 10.85 5.48
N ILE A 27 -0.67 11.24 5.19
CA ILE A 27 -1.02 12.61 4.85
C ILE A 27 -2.19 13.06 5.71
N GLU A 28 -2.02 14.15 6.45
CA GLU A 28 -3.04 14.76 7.32
C GLU A 28 -3.66 13.76 8.31
N GLY A 29 -2.84 12.82 8.81
CA GLY A 29 -3.27 11.78 9.76
C GLY A 29 -4.01 10.60 9.10
N GLN A 30 -4.02 10.51 7.78
CA GLN A 30 -4.66 9.45 7.01
C GLN A 30 -3.62 8.60 6.27
N LEU A 31 -3.84 7.29 6.21
CA LEU A 31 -3.06 6.41 5.35
C LEU A 31 -3.57 6.53 3.91
N ILE A 32 -2.75 7.10 3.03
CA ILE A 32 -3.02 7.32 1.63
C ILE A 32 -2.30 6.27 0.78
N ILE A 33 -3.07 5.54 -0.03
CA ILE A 33 -2.57 4.56 -0.99
C ILE A 33 -2.79 5.12 -2.40
N SER A 34 -1.79 5.81 -2.92
CA SER A 34 -1.85 6.67 -4.13
C SER A 34 -2.81 7.86 -3.99
N THR A 35 -4.08 7.62 -3.64
CA THR A 35 -5.11 8.63 -3.35
C THR A 35 -6.00 8.14 -2.21
N LEU A 36 -6.85 9.01 -1.65
CA LEU A 36 -7.83 8.58 -0.64
C LEU A 36 -8.84 7.56 -1.21
N LYS A 37 -9.19 7.67 -2.51
CA LYS A 37 -9.99 6.67 -3.21
C LYS A 37 -9.26 5.32 -3.26
N GLY A 38 -7.96 5.34 -3.53
CA GLY A 38 -7.10 4.15 -3.48
C GLY A 38 -7.07 3.49 -2.11
N SER A 39 -6.96 4.27 -1.03
CA SER A 39 -7.09 3.75 0.34
C SER A 39 -8.45 3.08 0.58
N ARG A 40 -9.55 3.70 0.11
CA ARG A 40 -10.90 3.15 0.27
C ARG A 40 -11.08 1.85 -0.52
N ARG A 41 -10.57 1.81 -1.74
CA ARG A 41 -10.57 0.62 -2.61
C ARG A 41 -9.75 -0.51 -2.01
N MET A 42 -8.57 -0.22 -1.46
CA MET A 42 -7.75 -1.21 -0.76
C MET A 42 -8.46 -1.75 0.48
N LEU A 43 -9.08 -0.88 1.30
CA LEU A 43 -9.89 -1.33 2.44
C LEU A 43 -11.02 -2.26 2.00
N TRP A 44 -11.68 -1.94 0.89
CA TRP A 44 -12.71 -2.80 0.31
C TRP A 44 -12.16 -4.17 -0.11
N TYR A 45 -11.03 -4.25 -0.83
CA TYR A 45 -10.41 -5.55 -1.15
C TYR A 45 -10.12 -6.37 0.10
N LEU A 46 -9.51 -5.76 1.11
CA LEU A 46 -9.20 -6.45 2.37
C LEU A 46 -10.46 -6.97 3.07
N LEU A 47 -11.57 -6.22 3.02
CA LEU A 47 -12.87 -6.71 3.51
C LEU A 47 -13.44 -7.85 2.67
N GLN A 48 -13.36 -7.79 1.34
CA GLN A 48 -13.82 -8.88 0.47
C GLN A 48 -12.98 -10.15 0.66
N ASP A 49 -11.68 -10.00 0.87
CA ASP A 49 -10.74 -11.10 0.94
C ASP A 49 -10.74 -11.79 2.30
N TYR A 50 -10.85 -11.01 3.39
CA TYR A 50 -10.72 -11.53 4.76
C TYR A 50 -12.01 -11.46 5.59
N GLY A 51 -12.97 -10.62 5.20
CA GLY A 51 -14.20 -10.40 5.94
C GLY A 51 -14.00 -9.66 7.27
N PRO A 52 -15.08 -9.58 8.07
CA PRO A 52 -15.07 -8.86 9.35
C PRO A 52 -14.06 -9.39 10.37
N ASP A 53 -13.69 -10.67 10.33
CA ASP A 53 -12.86 -11.29 11.38
C ASP A 53 -11.46 -10.65 11.50
N MET A 54 -10.91 -10.15 10.39
CA MET A 54 -9.64 -9.40 10.41
C MET A 54 -9.77 -8.10 11.20
N PHE A 55 -10.93 -7.45 11.16
CA PHE A 55 -11.15 -6.11 11.69
C PHE A 55 -11.77 -6.13 13.09
N LEU A 56 -12.67 -7.07 13.37
CA LEU A 56 -13.41 -7.14 14.64
C LEU A 56 -12.53 -7.07 15.89
N PRO A 57 -11.33 -7.72 15.95
CA PRO A 57 -10.44 -7.62 17.10
C PRO A 57 -9.89 -6.20 17.39
N MET A 58 -10.01 -5.27 16.45
CA MET A 58 -9.46 -3.91 16.54
C MET A 58 -10.35 -2.94 17.33
N ALA A 59 -11.61 -3.32 17.62
CA ALA A 59 -12.55 -2.49 18.38
C ALA A 59 -13.54 -3.33 19.19
N GLN A 60 -14.17 -2.70 20.18
CA GLN A 60 -15.21 -3.35 20.99
C GLN A 60 -16.44 -3.71 20.16
N LYS A 61 -17.10 -4.83 20.50
CA LYS A 61 -18.27 -5.34 19.79
C LYS A 61 -19.39 -4.29 19.69
N GLU A 62 -19.57 -3.49 20.73
CA GLU A 62 -20.57 -2.44 20.83
C GLU A 62 -20.33 -1.32 19.79
N LEU A 63 -19.07 -0.97 19.52
CA LEU A 63 -18.73 0.02 18.48
C LEU A 63 -19.12 -0.49 17.09
N TRP A 64 -18.82 -1.77 16.80
CA TRP A 64 -19.22 -2.38 15.53
C TRP A 64 -20.74 -2.42 15.34
N LEU A 65 -21.48 -2.80 16.39
CA LEU A 65 -22.95 -2.80 16.33
C LEU A 65 -23.51 -1.39 16.11
N ASN A 66 -22.98 -0.40 16.84
CA ASN A 66 -23.37 1.00 16.67
C ASN A 66 -23.06 1.52 15.28
N ALA A 67 -21.90 1.15 14.72
CA ALA A 67 -21.53 1.51 13.35
C ALA A 67 -22.49 0.92 12.32
N VAL A 68 -22.89 -0.36 12.45
CA VAL A 68 -23.89 -0.99 11.56
C VAL A 68 -25.22 -0.24 11.65
N ILE A 69 -25.66 0.13 12.86
CA ILE A 69 -26.89 0.91 13.04
C ILE A 69 -26.77 2.29 12.36
N GLN A 70 -25.65 3.00 12.54
CA GLN A 70 -25.44 4.33 11.94
C GLN A 70 -25.30 4.27 10.42
N ALA A 71 -24.62 3.25 9.89
CA ALA A 71 -24.35 3.11 8.47
C ALA A 71 -25.62 2.76 7.69
N PHE A 72 -26.43 1.82 8.19
CA PHE A 72 -27.56 1.26 7.46
C PHE A 72 -28.93 1.70 7.97
N ASN A 73 -29.00 2.38 9.12
CA ASN A 73 -30.22 2.95 9.71
C ASN A 73 -31.44 2.00 9.71
N PRO A 74 -31.34 0.80 10.32
CA PRO A 74 -32.44 -0.16 10.34
C PRO A 74 -33.66 0.39 11.10
N SER A 75 -34.87 0.14 10.56
CA SER A 75 -36.12 0.61 11.16
C SER A 75 -37.22 -0.47 11.13
N PRO A 76 -37.67 -0.98 12.30
CA PRO A 76 -37.10 -0.74 13.64
C PRO A 76 -35.70 -1.35 13.77
N VAL A 77 -34.91 -0.89 14.75
CA VAL A 77 -33.61 -1.50 15.06
C VAL A 77 -33.84 -2.93 15.57
N PRO A 78 -33.26 -3.96 14.93
CA PRO A 78 -33.39 -5.35 15.37
C PRO A 78 -32.86 -5.54 16.79
N GLN A 79 -33.57 -6.35 17.58
CA GLN A 79 -33.25 -6.64 18.99
C GLN A 79 -32.73 -8.05 19.19
N THR A 80 -33.12 -8.99 18.32
CA THR A 80 -32.67 -10.38 18.39
C THR A 80 -31.77 -10.74 17.21
N TYR A 81 -30.96 -11.79 17.37
CA TYR A 81 -30.15 -12.32 16.26
C TYR A 81 -31.01 -12.67 15.03
N SER A 82 -32.17 -13.30 15.22
CA SER A 82 -33.06 -13.67 14.10
C SER A 82 -33.56 -12.44 13.34
N GLU A 83 -33.90 -11.36 14.06
CA GLU A 83 -34.33 -10.10 13.44
C GLU A 83 -33.17 -9.44 12.70
N TRP A 84 -31.95 -9.45 13.25
CA TRP A 84 -30.76 -8.94 12.59
C TRP A 84 -30.45 -9.70 11.29
N THR A 85 -30.55 -11.04 11.30
CA THR A 85 -30.37 -11.86 10.11
C THR A 85 -31.45 -11.57 9.07
N GLU A 86 -32.72 -11.53 9.46
CA GLU A 86 -33.82 -11.26 8.53
C GLU A 86 -33.72 -9.85 7.91
N TRP A 87 -33.36 -8.85 8.72
CA TRP A 87 -33.12 -7.49 8.24
C TRP A 87 -31.96 -7.43 7.25
N ALA A 88 -30.80 -7.99 7.63
CA ALA A 88 -29.63 -7.99 6.77
C ALA A 88 -29.89 -8.76 5.48
N ASP A 89 -30.72 -9.81 5.52
CA ASP A 89 -31.10 -10.59 4.35
C ASP A 89 -31.91 -9.81 3.33
N LYS A 90 -32.71 -8.83 3.77
CA LYS A 90 -33.54 -7.97 2.92
C LYS A 90 -32.87 -6.64 2.55
N THR A 91 -31.69 -6.36 3.11
CA THR A 91 -30.99 -5.10 2.86
C THR A 91 -30.31 -5.15 1.51
N GLU A 92 -30.69 -4.26 0.61
CA GLU A 92 -29.94 -4.02 -0.63
C GLU A 92 -28.62 -3.32 -0.30
N TRP A 93 -27.55 -3.71 -0.98
CA TRP A 93 -26.22 -3.16 -0.75
C TRP A 93 -25.48 -3.02 -2.07
N ASN A 94 -24.93 -1.83 -2.31
CA ASN A 94 -23.97 -1.56 -3.36
C ASN A 94 -23.09 -0.38 -2.91
N ASP A 95 -21.94 -0.69 -2.33
CA ASP A 95 -20.97 0.32 -1.88
C ASP A 95 -19.54 -0.03 -2.33
N GLU A 96 -19.44 -0.68 -3.50
CA GLU A 96 -18.16 -0.92 -4.15
C GLU A 96 -17.51 0.43 -4.50
N PRO A 97 -16.29 0.73 -4.00
CA PRO A 97 -15.58 1.95 -4.35
C PRO A 97 -15.21 1.96 -5.84
N GLU A 98 -15.10 3.16 -6.44
CA GLU A 98 -14.56 3.30 -7.79
C GLU A 98 -13.16 2.65 -7.92
N PRO A 99 -12.80 2.12 -9.11
CA PRO A 99 -11.42 1.71 -9.37
C PRO A 99 -10.44 2.85 -9.08
N ALA A 100 -9.29 2.50 -8.53
CA ALA A 100 -8.26 3.47 -8.14
C ALA A 100 -6.92 3.15 -8.83
N GLY A 101 -6.97 2.63 -10.06
CA GLY A 101 -5.81 2.17 -10.80
C GLY A 101 -6.15 1.60 -12.19
N PRO A 102 -5.14 1.15 -12.95
CA PRO A 102 -3.73 1.16 -12.56
C PRO A 102 -3.09 2.51 -12.89
N TYR A 103 -2.40 3.11 -11.92
CA TYR A 103 -1.55 4.30 -12.17
C TYR A 103 -0.11 3.90 -12.53
N SER A 104 0.13 2.70 -13.06
CA SER A 104 1.43 2.32 -13.64
C SER A 104 1.29 1.86 -15.09
N SER A 105 2.08 2.45 -15.99
CA SER A 105 2.18 2.08 -17.40
C SER A 105 3.58 1.54 -17.72
N ALA A 106 3.75 0.96 -18.92
CA ALA A 106 5.08 0.60 -19.40
C ALA A 106 6.01 1.82 -19.47
N GLU A 107 5.48 2.98 -19.87
CA GLU A 107 6.23 4.24 -19.94
C GLU A 107 6.62 4.77 -18.56
N HIS A 108 5.71 4.72 -17.59
CA HIS A 108 6.00 5.09 -16.19
C HIS A 108 7.16 4.25 -15.63
N ARG A 109 7.10 2.91 -15.80
CA ARG A 109 8.18 2.01 -15.36
C ARG A 109 9.49 2.25 -16.10
N ARG A 110 9.44 2.57 -17.40
CA ARG A 110 10.63 2.91 -18.21
C ARG A 110 11.31 4.15 -17.65
N ILE A 111 10.57 5.25 -17.47
CA ILE A 111 11.08 6.52 -16.96
C ILE A 111 11.68 6.34 -15.56
N HIS A 112 10.95 5.64 -14.66
CA HIS A 112 11.45 5.34 -13.32
C HIS A 112 12.77 4.58 -13.35
N THR A 113 12.85 3.53 -14.15
CA THR A 113 14.08 2.72 -14.30
C THR A 113 15.23 3.58 -14.80
N LEU A 114 15.02 4.38 -15.83
CA LEU A 114 16.05 5.26 -16.38
C LEU A 114 16.55 6.28 -15.36
N LEU A 115 15.65 6.96 -14.64
CA LEU A 115 16.00 7.95 -13.61
C LEU A 115 16.70 7.31 -12.42
N PHE A 116 16.24 6.15 -11.94
CA PHE A 116 16.87 5.43 -10.84
C PHE A 116 18.32 5.03 -11.19
N HIS A 117 18.53 4.41 -12.35
CA HIS A 117 19.88 4.08 -12.81
C HIS A 117 20.75 5.32 -12.97
N ALA A 118 20.14 6.42 -13.40
CA ALA A 118 20.85 7.67 -13.59
C ALA A 118 21.38 8.27 -12.31
N LEU A 119 20.52 8.41 -11.32
CA LEU A 119 20.85 8.98 -10.04
C LEU A 119 21.78 8.05 -9.24
N LEU A 120 21.58 6.73 -9.32
CA LEU A 120 22.47 5.76 -8.69
C LEU A 120 23.89 5.80 -9.28
N ARG A 121 24.02 5.99 -10.60
CA ARG A 121 25.34 6.15 -11.23
C ARG A 121 25.99 7.46 -10.77
N PHE A 122 25.23 8.55 -10.70
CA PHE A 122 25.71 9.84 -10.22
C PHE A 122 26.29 9.74 -8.80
N THR A 123 25.54 9.18 -7.84
CA THR A 123 26.01 9.09 -6.43
C THR A 123 27.22 8.18 -6.25
N ARG A 124 27.38 7.16 -7.11
CA ARG A 124 28.59 6.31 -7.12
C ARG A 124 29.83 7.02 -7.68
N MET A 125 29.65 7.89 -8.66
CA MET A 125 30.75 8.65 -9.28
C MET A 125 31.10 9.91 -8.49
N ASN A 126 30.12 10.49 -7.79
CA ASN A 126 30.24 11.71 -7.02
C ASN A 126 29.57 11.52 -5.65
N PRO A 127 30.30 11.07 -4.61
CA PRO A 127 29.75 10.71 -3.29
C PRO A 127 29.41 11.96 -2.45
N GLN A 128 28.66 12.89 -3.04
CA GLN A 128 28.12 14.10 -2.42
C GLN A 128 26.83 13.84 -1.64
N GLY A 129 26.29 12.63 -1.71
CA GLY A 129 25.03 12.28 -1.08
C GLY A 129 24.59 10.85 -1.38
N GLU A 130 23.40 10.52 -0.90
CA GLU A 130 22.75 9.23 -1.10
C GLU A 130 21.49 9.38 -1.96
N MET A 131 21.21 8.35 -2.75
CA MET A 131 20.00 8.25 -3.57
C MET A 131 19.16 7.11 -3.03
N LEU A 132 17.90 7.39 -2.68
CA LEU A 132 16.95 6.40 -2.21
C LEU A 132 15.72 6.40 -3.13
N GLY A 133 15.14 5.22 -3.32
CA GLY A 133 14.01 5.02 -4.22
C GLY A 133 12.68 4.92 -3.47
N ARG A 134 11.70 4.44 -4.23
CA ARG A 134 10.36 4.06 -3.77
C ARG A 134 10.39 3.31 -2.43
N ASP A 135 9.34 3.52 -1.64
CA ASP A 135 9.12 2.97 -0.29
C ASP A 135 10.01 3.57 0.81
N PHE A 136 10.86 4.56 0.51
CA PHE A 136 11.57 5.32 1.53
C PHE A 136 10.78 6.55 1.95
N VAL A 137 10.58 6.71 3.26
CA VAL A 137 9.73 7.77 3.81
C VAL A 137 10.52 9.06 4.03
N ILE A 138 9.94 10.22 3.70
CA ILE A 138 10.39 11.52 4.19
C ILE A 138 9.38 12.05 5.21
N ARG A 139 9.84 12.41 6.41
CA ARG A 139 9.01 13.01 7.46
C ARG A 139 8.94 14.52 7.26
N LEU A 140 7.75 15.03 6.96
CA LEU A 140 7.47 16.46 6.86
C LEU A 140 6.42 16.84 7.92
N GLY A 141 6.89 17.15 9.13
CA GLY A 141 6.03 17.36 10.30
C GLY A 141 5.41 16.04 10.77
N GLU A 142 4.08 15.98 10.78
CA GLU A 142 3.32 14.75 11.09
C GLU A 142 3.00 13.91 9.84
N ASN A 143 3.46 14.34 8.65
CA ASN A 143 3.25 13.60 7.41
C ASN A 143 4.46 12.75 7.05
N GLY A 144 4.20 11.62 6.41
CA GLY A 144 5.20 10.74 5.80
C GLY A 144 4.91 10.58 4.32
N PHE A 145 5.79 11.11 3.47
CA PHE A 145 5.66 10.98 2.01
C PHE A 145 6.65 9.95 1.47
N THR A 146 6.31 9.31 0.35
CA THR A 146 7.20 8.35 -0.32
C THR A 146 7.38 8.77 -1.79
N PRO A 147 8.19 9.82 -2.06
CA PRO A 147 8.52 10.18 -3.43
C PRO A 147 9.12 8.98 -4.18
N ASP A 148 8.93 8.92 -5.50
CA ASP A 148 9.51 7.82 -6.30
C ASP A 148 11.04 7.74 -6.13
N LEU A 149 11.68 8.89 -6.00
CA LEU A 149 13.13 9.06 -6.01
C LEU A 149 13.50 10.29 -5.16
N ILE A 150 14.46 10.15 -4.24
CA ILE A 150 15.02 11.26 -3.45
C ILE A 150 16.54 11.27 -3.45
N PHE A 151 17.13 12.46 -3.46
CA PHE A 151 18.56 12.65 -3.21
C PHE A 151 18.79 13.47 -1.94
N ILE A 152 19.74 13.01 -1.12
CA ILE A 152 20.08 13.55 0.18
C ILE A 152 21.56 13.91 0.16
N ASN A 153 21.88 15.18 0.33
CA ASN A 153 23.25 15.64 0.41
C ASN A 153 23.93 15.09 1.68
N ARG A 154 25.24 14.82 1.60
CA ARG A 154 26.10 14.33 2.69
C ARG A 154 25.90 15.11 3.99
N ASN A 155 25.71 16.43 3.89
CA ASN A 155 25.54 17.30 5.06
C ASN A 155 24.21 17.07 5.81
N ARG A 156 23.21 16.45 5.17
CA ARG A 156 21.91 16.10 5.75
C ARG A 156 21.79 14.64 6.19
N MET A 157 22.80 13.81 5.92
CA MET A 157 22.79 12.38 6.24
C MET A 157 22.60 12.06 7.74
N LYS A 158 22.88 13.02 8.62
CA LYS A 158 22.62 12.90 10.07
C LYS A 158 21.13 12.78 10.43
N ASN A 159 20.23 13.19 9.54
CA ASN A 159 18.78 13.07 9.69
C ASN A 159 18.24 11.79 9.03
N LEU A 160 19.10 11.01 8.38
CA LEU A 160 18.70 9.77 7.74
C LEU A 160 18.67 8.64 8.78
N HIS A 161 17.49 8.05 8.94
CA HIS A 161 17.27 6.86 9.75
C HIS A 161 17.03 5.65 8.84
N SER A 162 16.91 4.46 9.43
CA SER A 162 16.81 3.20 8.67
C SER A 162 15.58 3.09 7.77
N TYR A 163 14.49 3.78 8.11
CA TYR A 163 13.21 3.70 7.39
C TYR A 163 12.71 5.04 6.87
N TYR A 164 13.29 6.15 7.31
CA TYR A 164 12.84 7.47 6.92
C TYR A 164 13.94 8.52 7.04
N LEU A 165 13.77 9.63 6.32
CA LEU A 165 14.53 10.86 6.47
C LEU A 165 13.73 11.82 7.35
N ASP A 166 14.31 12.31 8.45
CA ASP A 166 13.69 13.36 9.26
C ASP A 166 13.90 14.75 8.63
N GLY A 167 12.87 15.21 7.93
CA GLY A 167 12.87 16.46 7.20
C GLY A 167 13.00 16.32 5.67
N PRO A 168 13.18 17.46 4.98
CA PRO A 168 13.16 17.50 3.52
C PRO A 168 14.44 16.91 2.88
N PRO A 169 14.33 16.14 1.79
CA PRO A 169 15.47 15.81 0.93
C PRO A 169 15.98 17.07 0.20
N ASP A 170 17.14 16.96 -0.45
CA ASP A 170 17.68 18.05 -1.28
C ASP A 170 17.05 18.06 -2.68
N LEU A 171 16.66 16.88 -3.19
CA LEU A 171 15.86 16.71 -4.40
C LEU A 171 14.79 15.64 -4.17
N ALA A 172 13.54 15.95 -4.55
CA ALA A 172 12.45 14.98 -4.67
C ALA A 172 12.03 14.86 -6.13
N VAL A 173 11.70 13.65 -6.57
CA VAL A 173 11.24 13.37 -7.93
C VAL A 173 9.97 12.51 -7.85
N GLU A 174 8.91 12.96 -8.52
CA GLU A 174 7.66 12.20 -8.69
C GLU A 174 7.45 11.89 -10.17
N ILE A 175 7.07 10.66 -10.46
CA ILE A 175 6.78 10.19 -11.81
C ILE A 175 5.28 9.85 -11.84
N THR A 176 4.51 10.67 -12.53
CA THR A 176 3.05 10.68 -12.37
C THR A 176 2.34 10.11 -13.59
N LEU A 177 1.14 9.59 -13.35
CA LEU A 177 0.25 9.06 -14.37
C LEU A 177 -1.22 9.16 -13.91
N GLY A 178 -2.10 9.67 -14.77
CA GLY A 178 -3.54 9.71 -14.48
C GLY A 178 -3.88 10.58 -13.26
N GLU A 179 -4.81 10.12 -12.41
CA GLU A 179 -5.34 10.91 -11.28
C GLU A 179 -4.32 11.15 -10.15
N SER A 180 -3.23 10.36 -10.05
CA SER A 180 -2.15 10.66 -9.08
C SER A 180 -1.46 11.99 -9.40
N ALA A 181 -1.45 12.40 -10.68
CA ALA A 181 -0.86 13.66 -11.10
C ALA A 181 -1.47 14.88 -10.40
N ASP A 182 -2.77 14.88 -10.11
CA ASP A 182 -3.41 16.01 -9.41
C ASP A 182 -3.00 16.07 -7.94
N THR A 183 -2.85 14.91 -7.30
CA THR A 183 -2.36 14.82 -5.91
C THR A 183 -0.92 15.34 -5.83
N ASP A 184 -0.06 14.91 -6.74
CA ASP A 184 1.34 15.34 -6.76
C ASP A 184 1.48 16.82 -7.13
N ARG A 185 0.74 17.30 -8.15
CA ARG A 185 0.76 18.70 -8.62
C ARG A 185 0.28 19.71 -7.58
N HIS A 186 -0.69 19.35 -6.75
CA HIS A 186 -1.34 20.29 -5.85
C HIS A 186 -1.05 20.01 -4.38
N LEU A 187 -1.34 18.80 -3.91
CA LEU A 187 -1.24 18.46 -2.49
C LEU A 187 0.22 18.32 -2.07
N LYS A 188 0.97 17.43 -2.71
CA LYS A 188 2.37 17.18 -2.34
C LYS A 188 3.24 18.39 -2.63
N ARG A 189 3.04 19.04 -3.78
CA ARG A 189 3.70 20.32 -4.11
C ARG A 189 3.61 21.32 -2.95
N ARG A 190 2.43 21.51 -2.35
CA ARG A 190 2.25 22.43 -1.21
C ARG A 190 3.12 22.03 -0.02
N TYR A 191 3.11 20.76 0.34
CA TYR A 191 3.87 20.26 1.50
C TYR A 191 5.39 20.32 1.25
N TYR A 192 5.83 19.98 0.05
CA TYR A 192 7.23 20.00 -0.33
C TYR A 192 7.78 21.44 -0.39
N GLU A 193 7.01 22.38 -0.93
CA GLU A 193 7.36 23.81 -0.93
C GLU A 193 7.43 24.37 0.49
N GLN A 194 6.42 24.08 1.33
CA GLN A 194 6.41 24.50 2.75
C GLN A 194 7.57 23.91 3.55
N ALA A 195 7.96 22.66 3.25
CA ALA A 195 9.11 22.02 3.86
C ALA A 195 10.45 22.60 3.37
N GLY A 196 10.46 23.38 2.30
CA GLY A 196 11.68 23.95 1.74
C GLY A 196 12.54 22.91 1.01
N ILE A 197 11.92 21.95 0.32
CA ILE A 197 12.67 21.03 -0.55
C ILE A 197 13.37 21.88 -1.64
N PRO A 198 14.72 21.87 -1.72
CA PRO A 198 15.45 22.75 -2.64
C PRO A 198 15.12 22.55 -4.11
N GLU A 199 14.86 21.30 -4.51
CA GLU A 199 14.58 20.96 -5.90
C GLU A 199 13.49 19.88 -6.00
N TYR A 200 12.54 20.07 -6.92
CA TYR A 200 11.45 19.14 -7.16
C TYR A 200 11.26 18.89 -8.66
N TRP A 201 11.29 17.62 -9.06
CA TRP A 201 11.02 17.19 -10.43
C TRP A 201 9.67 16.51 -10.50
N LEU A 202 8.81 16.99 -11.41
CA LEU A 202 7.54 16.36 -11.74
C LEU A 202 7.61 15.84 -13.17
N ILE A 203 7.59 14.53 -13.34
CA ILE A 203 7.71 13.87 -14.64
C ILE A 203 6.40 13.15 -14.96
N GLU A 204 5.62 13.74 -15.87
CA GLU A 204 4.42 13.12 -16.40
C GLU A 204 4.81 12.11 -17.47
N SER A 205 4.37 10.86 -17.31
CA SER A 205 4.76 9.77 -18.20
C SER A 205 3.94 9.73 -19.49
N ASP A 206 2.67 10.16 -19.46
CA ASP A 206 1.80 10.19 -20.63
C ASP A 206 0.69 11.27 -20.52
N PRO A 207 0.68 12.32 -21.37
CA PRO A 207 1.72 12.66 -22.33
C PRO A 207 3.03 13.06 -21.61
N PHE A 208 4.18 12.78 -22.23
CA PHE A 208 5.46 13.12 -21.61
C PHE A 208 5.63 14.63 -21.39
N HIS A 209 5.80 15.02 -20.13
CA HIS A 209 6.17 16.37 -19.73
C HIS A 209 7.12 16.31 -18.52
N ALA A 210 8.11 17.20 -18.49
CA ALA A 210 9.06 17.29 -17.38
C ALA A 210 9.08 18.73 -16.86
N THR A 211 8.69 18.91 -15.60
CA THR A 211 8.73 20.19 -14.90
C THR A 211 9.80 20.13 -13.83
N PHE A 212 10.69 21.12 -13.82
CA PHE A 212 11.76 21.26 -12.83
C PHE A 212 11.50 22.51 -12.01
N LEU A 213 11.45 22.37 -10.68
CA LEU A 213 11.15 23.44 -9.75
C LEU A 213 12.33 23.63 -8.79
N ASN A 214 12.85 24.85 -8.72
CA ASN A 214 13.98 25.20 -7.86
C ASN A 214 13.56 26.23 -6.82
N MET A 215 13.95 26.00 -5.56
CA MET A 215 13.60 26.87 -4.44
C MET A 215 14.35 28.19 -4.55
N GLY A 216 13.60 29.27 -4.73
CA GLY A 216 14.14 30.62 -4.73
C GLY A 216 14.52 31.09 -3.33
N THR A 217 15.33 32.13 -3.27
CA THR A 217 15.67 32.81 -2.00
C THR A 217 14.46 33.49 -1.34
N ASP A 218 13.39 33.67 -2.08
CA ASP A 218 12.09 34.15 -1.63
C ASP A 218 11.23 33.05 -0.97
N GLY A 219 11.71 31.80 -0.93
CA GLY A 219 11.00 30.67 -0.34
C GLY A 219 9.86 30.14 -1.21
N ILE A 220 9.88 30.43 -2.52
CA ILE A 220 8.90 29.97 -3.50
C ILE A 220 9.64 29.20 -4.59
N TRP A 221 8.99 28.17 -5.15
CA TRP A 221 9.54 27.47 -6.30
C TRP A 221 9.38 28.24 -7.61
N HIS A 222 10.47 28.29 -8.37
CA HIS A 222 10.50 28.82 -9.73
C HIS A 222 10.74 27.69 -10.72
N GLU A 223 9.99 27.68 -11.82
CA GLU A 223 10.23 26.74 -12.91
C GLU A 223 11.59 27.03 -13.57
N ALA A 224 12.38 25.97 -13.70
CA ALA A 224 13.66 25.99 -14.38
C ALA A 224 13.56 25.25 -15.70
N SER A 225 14.20 25.81 -16.73
CA SER A 225 14.23 25.23 -18.07
C SER A 225 15.54 24.50 -18.32
N PRO A 226 15.52 23.39 -19.08
CA PRO A 226 16.72 22.84 -19.68
C PRO A 226 17.44 23.87 -20.55
N ASP A 227 18.73 23.64 -20.81
CA ASP A 227 19.52 24.47 -21.71
C ASP A 227 19.10 24.34 -23.20
N SER A 228 19.82 25.02 -24.08
CA SER A 228 19.55 24.98 -25.54
C SER A 228 19.65 23.59 -26.18
N GLN A 229 20.29 22.62 -25.51
CA GLN A 229 20.43 21.23 -25.96
C GLN A 229 19.39 20.31 -25.30
N GLY A 230 18.49 20.85 -24.46
CA GLY A 230 17.53 20.06 -23.70
C GLY A 230 18.14 19.36 -22.48
N ILE A 231 19.28 19.82 -22.01
CA ILE A 231 19.96 19.29 -20.81
C ILE A 231 19.57 20.14 -19.60
N TYR A 232 18.94 19.52 -18.61
CA TYR A 232 18.63 20.13 -17.34
C TYR A 232 19.77 19.89 -16.34
N HIS A 233 20.22 20.92 -15.64
CA HIS A 233 21.28 20.85 -14.63
C HIS A 233 20.70 21.08 -13.23
N SER A 234 20.90 20.12 -12.34
CA SER A 234 20.37 20.18 -10.97
C SER A 234 21.21 21.14 -10.10
N PRO A 235 20.59 22.15 -9.46
CA PRO A 235 21.26 22.94 -8.44
C PRO A 235 21.40 22.21 -7.10
N ALA A 236 20.56 21.21 -6.79
CA ALA A 236 20.67 20.45 -5.54
C ALA A 236 21.86 19.49 -5.52
N ALA A 237 22.35 19.07 -6.69
CA ALA A 237 23.44 18.12 -6.84
C ALA A 237 24.44 18.58 -7.92
N GLU A 238 25.60 19.09 -7.49
CA GLU A 238 26.62 19.59 -8.40
C GLU A 238 27.08 18.49 -9.38
N GLY A 239 26.92 18.77 -10.66
CA GLY A 239 27.31 17.86 -11.73
C GLY A 239 26.25 16.84 -12.14
N LEU A 240 25.07 16.84 -11.49
CA LEU A 240 23.93 16.08 -11.99
C LEU A 240 23.29 16.82 -13.16
N ALA A 241 23.22 16.16 -14.31
CA ALA A 241 22.59 16.66 -15.53
C ALA A 241 21.67 15.59 -16.15
N LEU A 242 20.52 16.00 -16.67
CA LEU A 242 19.50 15.14 -17.26
C LEU A 242 19.18 15.61 -18.69
N SER A 243 19.40 14.74 -19.68
CA SER A 243 18.90 14.97 -21.05
C SER A 243 17.41 14.66 -21.12
N VAL A 244 16.58 15.69 -21.24
CA VAL A 244 15.12 15.56 -21.38
C VAL A 244 14.74 14.85 -22.70
N PRO A 245 15.39 15.13 -23.86
CA PRO A 245 15.15 14.38 -25.08
C PRO A 245 15.40 12.87 -24.91
N HIS A 246 16.51 12.47 -24.24
CA HIS A 246 16.80 11.06 -24.00
C HIS A 246 15.80 10.44 -23.03
N LEU A 247 15.43 11.13 -21.94
CA LEU A 247 14.41 10.60 -21.02
C LEU A 247 13.08 10.31 -21.75
N ARG A 248 12.71 11.18 -22.70
CA ARG A 248 11.49 11.03 -23.51
C ARG A 248 11.53 9.81 -24.43
N THR A 249 12.63 9.58 -25.15
CA THR A 249 12.63 8.62 -26.28
C THR A 249 13.45 7.36 -26.07
N MET A 250 14.36 7.34 -25.10
CA MET A 250 15.33 6.25 -24.93
C MET A 250 14.67 4.98 -24.39
N SER A 251 14.99 3.84 -24.99
CA SER A 251 14.65 2.53 -24.43
C SER A 251 15.76 2.08 -23.49
N TYR A 252 15.39 1.49 -22.35
CA TYR A 252 16.36 0.78 -21.51
C TYR A 252 16.84 -0.52 -22.17
N LEU A 253 16.56 -0.80 -23.44
CA LEU A 253 17.12 -1.95 -24.17
C LEU A 253 18.21 -1.54 -25.17
N ASP A 254 18.45 -0.23 -25.34
CA ASP A 254 19.37 0.31 -26.35
C ASP A 254 20.83 0.20 -25.89
N LYS A 255 21.41 -1.00 -26.04
CA LYS A 255 22.74 -1.44 -25.54
C LYS A 255 23.92 -0.51 -25.86
N GLU A 256 23.84 0.29 -26.92
CA GLU A 256 24.95 1.12 -27.37
C GLU A 256 25.00 2.51 -26.71
N GLU A 257 23.96 2.91 -25.96
CA GLU A 257 23.76 4.31 -25.53
C GLU A 257 23.38 4.52 -24.05
N TRP A 258 23.48 3.48 -23.19
CA TRP A 258 23.10 3.55 -21.76
C TRP A 258 23.86 4.59 -20.92
N HIS A 259 24.81 5.30 -21.52
CA HIS A 259 25.73 6.24 -20.89
C HIS A 259 25.35 7.72 -21.15
N LEU A 260 24.33 8.01 -21.96
CA LEU A 260 24.18 9.30 -22.65
C LEU A 260 23.31 10.40 -22.01
N PRO A 261 22.74 10.27 -20.80
CA PRO A 261 22.44 11.46 -20.00
C PRO A 261 23.64 11.94 -19.15
N PHE A 262 24.71 11.14 -19.02
CA PHE A 262 25.70 11.34 -17.96
C PHE A 262 26.96 12.07 -18.43
N LEU A 263 26.99 13.38 -18.24
CA LEU A 263 28.25 14.13 -18.28
C LEU A 263 29.14 13.65 -17.11
N PRO A 264 30.31 13.05 -17.36
CA PRO A 264 31.23 12.69 -16.29
C PRO A 264 31.73 13.99 -15.66
N VAL A 265 31.32 14.27 -14.44
CA VAL A 265 31.95 15.32 -13.65
C VAL A 265 33.15 14.71 -12.96
N ASP A 266 34.31 15.34 -13.16
CA ASP A 266 35.58 14.91 -12.61
C ASP A 266 35.48 14.69 -11.10
N TYR A 267 35.86 13.47 -10.73
CA TYR A 267 35.95 12.91 -9.39
C TYR A 267 36.62 13.85 -8.36
N ARG A 268 35.97 14.15 -7.22
CA ARG A 268 36.55 14.99 -6.14
C ARG A 268 36.24 14.63 -4.68
N SER A 269 35.84 13.41 -4.33
CA SER A 269 35.85 13.01 -2.91
C SER A 269 36.07 11.52 -2.69
N SER A 270 36.94 11.18 -1.75
CA SER A 270 37.30 9.82 -1.34
C SER A 270 36.72 9.43 0.03
N GLU A 271 35.97 10.32 0.69
CA GLU A 271 35.45 10.02 2.01
C GLU A 271 34.16 9.19 1.93
N PRO A 272 34.05 8.06 2.65
CA PRO A 272 32.82 7.28 2.70
C PRO A 272 31.69 8.10 3.32
N LEU A 273 30.43 7.88 2.88
CA LEU A 273 29.26 8.47 3.52
C LEU A 273 29.18 8.01 4.99
N PRO A 274 28.62 8.85 5.89
CA PRO A 274 28.30 8.42 7.24
C PRO A 274 27.40 7.18 7.18
N LYS A 275 27.68 6.17 8.01
CA LYS A 275 26.75 5.04 8.13
C LYS A 275 25.48 5.52 8.82
N VAL A 276 24.33 5.20 8.22
CA VAL A 276 23.04 5.25 8.90
C VAL A 276 23.12 4.37 10.14
N LYS A 277 22.71 4.90 11.29
CA LYS A 277 22.66 4.14 12.55
C LYS A 277 21.20 4.05 12.97
N ASP A 278 20.81 2.88 13.43
CA ASP A 278 19.60 2.74 14.23
C ASP A 278 19.80 3.57 15.50
N ASP A 279 18.96 4.58 15.67
CA ASP A 279 18.94 5.42 16.85
C ASP A 279 17.69 5.04 17.67
N PRO A 280 17.85 4.48 18.89
CA PRO A 280 16.73 4.03 19.71
C PRO A 280 15.82 5.18 20.17
N ASP A 281 16.27 6.43 20.07
CA ASP A 281 15.45 7.60 20.42
C ASP A 281 14.44 7.95 19.29
N TYR A 282 14.55 7.29 18.13
CA TYR A 282 13.67 7.51 16.97
C TYR A 282 12.86 6.25 16.62
N PRO A 283 11.60 6.40 16.20
CA PRO A 283 10.74 5.27 15.91
C PRO A 283 11.23 4.49 14.68
N GLY A 284 11.60 3.24 14.89
CA GLY A 284 11.89 2.27 13.82
C GLY A 284 10.68 1.42 13.45
N TRP A 285 10.86 0.55 12.45
CA TRP A 285 9.90 -0.50 12.17
C TRP A 285 9.67 -1.37 13.40
N ASP A 286 8.41 -1.68 13.70
CA ASP A 286 8.00 -2.49 14.86
C ASP A 286 8.40 -1.92 16.23
N SER A 287 8.66 -0.61 16.32
CA SER A 287 9.03 0.07 17.58
C SER A 287 7.87 0.30 18.55
N LEU A 288 6.62 0.29 18.07
CA LEU A 288 5.40 0.43 18.85
C LEU A 288 4.52 -0.82 18.76
N PRO A 289 3.85 -1.22 19.87
CA PRO A 289 2.86 -2.28 19.81
C PRO A 289 1.71 -1.88 18.88
N PHE A 290 1.22 -2.84 18.09
CA PHE A 290 0.08 -2.61 17.21
C PHE A 290 -1.23 -2.63 18.00
N ILE A 291 -1.72 -1.43 18.34
CA ILE A 291 -2.98 -1.19 19.06
C ILE A 291 -3.74 -0.08 18.34
N PRO A 292 -4.49 -0.39 17.27
CA PRO A 292 -5.22 0.63 16.51
C PRO A 292 -6.31 1.27 17.37
N ARG A 293 -6.43 2.59 17.29
CA ARG A 293 -7.42 3.39 18.03
C ARG A 293 -8.71 3.52 17.22
N ALA A 294 -9.33 2.40 16.89
CA ALA A 294 -10.51 2.37 16.04
C ALA A 294 -11.74 2.96 16.75
N GLU A 295 -12.37 3.94 16.12
CA GLU A 295 -13.57 4.64 16.60
C GLU A 295 -14.62 4.70 15.49
N LEU A 296 -15.85 5.12 15.83
CA LEU A 296 -16.92 5.28 14.83
C LEU A 296 -16.54 6.21 13.68
N GLN A 297 -15.77 7.26 13.98
CA GLN A 297 -15.30 8.28 13.04
C GLN A 297 -13.79 8.15 12.81
N PRO A 298 -13.24 8.76 11.74
CA PRO A 298 -11.79 8.79 11.49
C PRO A 298 -10.99 9.25 12.70
N VAL A 299 -9.84 8.61 12.93
CA VAL A 299 -8.90 8.90 14.00
C VAL A 299 -7.52 9.16 13.37
N PRO A 300 -6.92 10.35 13.55
CA PRO A 300 -5.61 10.65 12.99
C PRO A 300 -4.54 9.66 13.45
N ILE A 301 -3.81 9.11 12.50
CA ILE A 301 -2.60 8.29 12.69
C ILE A 301 -1.43 9.24 12.95
N ARG A 302 -0.66 8.97 14.00
CA ARG A 302 0.58 9.73 14.28
C ARG A 302 1.73 9.24 13.41
N PHE A 303 2.72 10.08 13.16
CA PHE A 303 3.88 9.65 12.38
C PHE A 303 4.59 8.43 13.00
N GLU A 304 4.72 8.37 14.33
CA GLU A 304 5.35 7.26 15.03
C GLU A 304 4.55 5.95 14.86
N GLU A 305 3.21 6.04 14.84
CA GLU A 305 2.33 4.90 14.58
C GLU A 305 2.50 4.41 13.14
N TYR A 306 2.49 5.34 12.18
CA TYR A 306 2.72 5.03 10.77
C TYR A 306 4.08 4.38 10.53
N ILE A 307 5.19 4.99 10.94
CA ILE A 307 6.51 4.42 10.66
C ILE A 307 6.76 3.10 11.39
N SER A 308 6.13 2.90 12.56
CA SER A 308 6.24 1.64 13.28
C SER A 308 5.41 0.51 12.66
N TRP A 309 4.21 0.81 12.17
CA TRP A 309 3.25 -0.21 11.72
C TRP A 309 3.26 -0.41 10.22
N CYS A 310 3.65 0.60 9.44
CA CYS A 310 3.63 0.55 8.00
C CYS A 310 4.71 -0.43 7.50
N PRO A 311 4.32 -1.45 6.72
CA PRO A 311 5.28 -2.31 6.07
C PRO A 311 5.79 -1.66 4.77
N ARG A 312 6.65 -2.38 4.05
CA ARG A 312 6.97 -2.06 2.65
C ARG A 312 5.69 -2.08 1.79
N ALA A 313 5.60 -1.24 0.77
CA ALA A 313 4.46 -1.22 -0.14
C ALA A 313 4.59 -2.34 -1.20
N LYS A 314 4.57 -3.60 -0.74
CA LYS A 314 4.60 -4.78 -1.60
C LYS A 314 3.21 -5.40 -1.64
N PHE A 315 2.43 -5.06 -2.67
CA PHE A 315 1.07 -5.58 -2.83
C PHE A 315 1.11 -6.81 -3.74
N GLU A 316 0.57 -7.92 -3.24
CA GLU A 316 0.49 -9.19 -3.95
C GLU A 316 -0.91 -9.76 -3.81
N HIS A 317 -1.30 -10.62 -4.75
CA HIS A 317 -2.48 -11.46 -4.62
C HIS A 317 -2.03 -12.92 -4.66
N ASP A 318 -2.14 -13.63 -3.54
CA ASP A 318 -1.61 -15.00 -3.40
C ASP A 318 -2.58 -16.10 -3.86
N GLY A 319 -3.73 -15.70 -4.41
CA GLY A 319 -4.83 -16.58 -4.80
C GLY A 319 -5.88 -16.77 -3.70
N MET A 320 -5.56 -16.42 -2.45
CA MET A 320 -6.51 -16.35 -1.33
C MET A 320 -6.96 -14.93 -1.02
N GLY A 321 -6.16 -13.93 -1.36
CA GLY A 321 -6.52 -12.53 -1.24
C GLY A 321 -5.33 -11.58 -1.33
N THR A 322 -5.59 -10.32 -1.02
CA THR A 322 -4.62 -9.23 -1.04
C THR A 322 -3.65 -9.30 0.13
N ILE A 323 -2.36 -9.48 -0.16
CA ILE A 323 -1.27 -9.46 0.83
C ILE A 323 -0.45 -8.18 0.67
N ILE A 324 -0.19 -7.50 1.80
CA ILE A 324 0.65 -6.29 1.85
C ILE A 324 1.90 -6.60 2.68
N ASP A 325 3.01 -6.88 2.00
CA ASP A 325 4.32 -7.37 2.51
C ASP A 325 4.27 -8.73 3.22
N SER A 326 3.35 -8.93 4.15
CA SER A 326 3.11 -10.16 4.91
C SER A 326 1.70 -10.15 5.52
N HIS A 327 1.22 -11.25 6.09
CA HIS A 327 -0.07 -11.26 6.80
C HIS A 327 -0.13 -10.25 7.96
N GLU A 328 0.97 -10.09 8.70
CA GLU A 328 1.06 -9.09 9.77
C GLU A 328 1.08 -7.66 9.19
N GLY A 329 1.78 -7.45 8.06
CA GLY A 329 1.73 -6.19 7.31
C GLY A 329 0.31 -5.85 6.84
N THR A 330 -0.40 -6.82 6.26
CA THR A 330 -1.82 -6.71 5.88
C THR A 330 -2.67 -6.29 7.07
N ARG A 331 -2.52 -6.96 8.22
CA ARG A 331 -3.27 -6.63 9.45
C ARG A 331 -3.01 -5.19 9.93
N ARG A 332 -1.75 -4.75 9.87
CA ARG A 332 -1.35 -3.38 10.28
C ARG A 332 -1.93 -2.32 9.37
N VAL A 333 -1.86 -2.54 8.06
CA VAL A 333 -2.47 -1.67 7.06
C VAL A 333 -3.99 -1.63 7.23
N SER A 334 -4.65 -2.77 7.45
CA SER A 334 -6.09 -2.83 7.76
C SER A 334 -6.46 -1.96 8.96
N GLY A 335 -5.67 -1.98 10.04
CA GLY A 335 -5.91 -1.11 11.20
C GLY A 335 -5.72 0.37 10.93
N MET A 336 -4.70 0.74 10.14
CA MET A 336 -4.49 2.13 9.73
C MET A 336 -5.57 2.62 8.75
N LEU A 337 -6.05 1.77 7.83
CA LEU A 337 -7.20 2.10 6.97
C LEU A 337 -8.48 2.23 7.80
N LEU A 338 -8.69 1.36 8.79
CA LEU A 338 -9.80 1.48 9.74
C LEU A 338 -9.75 2.81 10.51
N MET A 339 -8.58 3.25 10.94
CA MET A 339 -8.41 4.58 11.56
C MET A 339 -8.65 5.72 10.57
N THR A 340 -8.23 5.57 9.31
CA THR A 340 -8.38 6.58 8.26
C THR A 340 -9.85 6.88 7.92
N PHE A 341 -10.70 5.85 7.91
CA PHE A 341 -12.11 5.97 7.53
C PHE A 341 -13.09 5.92 8.72
N GLY A 342 -12.66 5.36 9.85
CA GLY A 342 -13.53 5.02 10.97
C GLY A 342 -14.32 3.73 10.72
N ILE A 343 -14.89 3.19 11.81
CA ILE A 343 -15.69 1.97 11.79
C ILE A 343 -16.97 2.16 10.96
N THR A 344 -17.61 3.33 11.02
CA THR A 344 -18.89 3.59 10.32
C THR A 344 -18.76 3.50 8.81
N GLU A 345 -17.68 4.02 8.25
CA GLU A 345 -17.41 3.91 6.81
C GLU A 345 -16.95 2.48 6.46
N THR A 346 -16.09 1.88 7.28
CA THR A 346 -15.63 0.50 7.08
C THR A 346 -16.81 -0.48 6.97
N VAL A 347 -17.84 -0.36 7.81
CA VAL A 347 -18.98 -1.28 7.74
C VAL A 347 -19.83 -1.10 6.49
N ARG A 348 -19.79 0.07 5.84
CA ARG A 348 -20.49 0.30 4.56
C ARG A 348 -19.87 -0.47 3.42
N LEU A 349 -18.56 -0.72 3.46
CA LEU A 349 -17.79 -1.38 2.40
C LEU A 349 -18.01 -2.89 2.31
N LEU A 350 -18.90 -3.46 3.12
CA LEU A 350 -19.25 -4.87 3.08
C LEU A 350 -20.74 -5.04 3.36
N HIS A 351 -21.36 -6.05 2.74
CA HIS A 351 -22.77 -6.32 2.93
C HIS A 351 -23.10 -6.53 4.42
N PRO A 352 -24.17 -5.92 4.98
CA PRO A 352 -24.47 -5.94 6.42
C PRO A 352 -24.63 -7.36 6.99
N ARG A 353 -25.05 -8.30 6.15
CA ARG A 353 -25.11 -9.74 6.49
C ARG A 353 -23.77 -10.30 6.96
N GLU A 354 -22.65 -9.89 6.37
CA GLU A 354 -21.33 -10.35 6.81
C GLU A 354 -21.05 -9.86 8.24
N TRP A 355 -21.26 -8.57 8.52
CA TRP A 355 -21.13 -8.03 9.87
C TRP A 355 -22.03 -8.74 10.89
N VAL A 356 -23.32 -8.91 10.56
CA VAL A 356 -24.29 -9.60 11.43
C VAL A 356 -23.85 -11.04 11.72
N THR A 357 -23.39 -11.77 10.70
CA THR A 357 -22.93 -13.16 10.86
C THR A 357 -21.70 -13.24 11.79
N PHE A 358 -20.69 -12.41 11.58
CA PHE A 358 -19.45 -12.45 12.37
C PHE A 358 -19.62 -11.89 13.79
N LEU A 359 -20.42 -10.83 13.98
CA LEU A 359 -20.75 -10.30 15.31
C LEU A 359 -21.51 -11.32 16.18
N ASN A 360 -22.20 -12.27 15.52
CA ASN A 360 -22.95 -13.36 16.16
C ASN A 360 -22.28 -14.73 15.93
N LYS A 361 -20.96 -14.78 15.72
CA LYS A 361 -20.24 -16.02 15.40
C LYS A 361 -20.50 -17.19 16.35
N GLU A 362 -20.76 -16.92 17.63
CA GLU A 362 -21.12 -17.95 18.62
C GLU A 362 -22.35 -18.78 18.21
N HIS A 363 -23.31 -18.17 17.51
CA HIS A 363 -24.47 -18.86 16.97
C HIS A 363 -24.10 -19.87 15.88
N TYR A 364 -23.14 -19.52 15.01
CA TYR A 364 -22.70 -20.33 13.89
C TYR A 364 -21.57 -21.31 14.24
N GLN A 365 -20.89 -21.09 15.38
CA GLN A 365 -19.73 -21.87 15.80
C GLN A 365 -19.96 -23.40 15.75
N PRO A 366 -21.11 -23.95 16.18
CA PRO A 366 -21.34 -25.40 16.08
C PRO A 366 -21.39 -25.91 14.64
N ILE A 367 -21.97 -25.12 13.73
CA ILE A 367 -22.08 -25.45 12.31
C ILE A 367 -20.71 -25.37 11.66
N VAL A 368 -20.00 -24.26 11.86
CA VAL A 368 -18.66 -24.01 11.33
C VAL A 368 -17.69 -25.10 11.81
N GLN A 369 -17.70 -25.41 13.10
CA GLN A 369 -16.82 -26.43 13.69
C GLN A 369 -17.07 -27.80 13.08
N LYS A 370 -18.34 -28.22 12.93
CA LYS A 370 -18.69 -29.50 12.32
C LYS A 370 -18.17 -29.61 10.88
N TYR A 371 -18.45 -28.61 10.03
CA TYR A 371 -17.99 -28.61 8.65
C TYR A 371 -16.47 -28.55 8.53
N ALA A 372 -15.80 -27.74 9.35
CA ALA A 372 -14.35 -27.65 9.36
C ALA A 372 -13.72 -28.99 9.74
N ASP A 373 -14.19 -29.64 10.80
CA ASP A 373 -13.67 -30.95 11.24
C ASP A 373 -13.83 -32.02 10.17
N ASP A 374 -14.94 -31.97 9.44
CA ASP A 374 -15.20 -32.89 8.34
C ASP A 374 -14.27 -32.63 7.14
N LEU A 375 -14.10 -31.38 6.70
CA LEU A 375 -13.20 -31.02 5.60
C LEU A 375 -11.73 -31.30 5.92
N LEU A 376 -11.29 -30.97 7.14
CA LEU A 376 -9.88 -31.11 7.56
C LEU A 376 -9.41 -32.58 7.57
N LYS A 377 -10.31 -33.57 7.58
CA LYS A 377 -9.97 -34.99 7.38
C LYS A 377 -9.34 -35.27 6.01
N HIS A 378 -9.64 -34.43 5.02
CA HIS A 378 -9.17 -34.55 3.65
C HIS A 378 -7.99 -33.62 3.32
N ALA A 379 -7.60 -32.76 4.28
CA ALA A 379 -6.44 -31.90 4.13
C ALA A 379 -5.16 -32.73 3.95
N LYS A 380 -4.36 -32.34 2.96
CA LYS A 380 -3.06 -32.94 2.67
C LYS A 380 -1.98 -32.04 3.25
N TYR A 381 -0.94 -32.66 3.79
CA TYR A 381 0.19 -31.93 4.35
C TYR A 381 1.51 -32.52 3.89
N GLU A 382 2.46 -31.66 3.59
CA GLU A 382 3.81 -32.00 3.17
C GLU A 382 4.82 -31.25 4.04
N LYS A 383 5.75 -31.98 4.64
CA LYS A 383 6.90 -31.39 5.34
C LYS A 383 8.04 -31.20 4.34
N ARG A 384 8.56 -29.98 4.27
CA ARG A 384 9.76 -29.60 3.51
C ARG A 384 10.92 -29.32 4.46
N GLU A 385 12.07 -29.00 3.90
CA GLU A 385 13.32 -28.82 4.66
C GLU A 385 13.17 -27.72 5.73
N ASP A 386 12.62 -26.56 5.36
CA ASP A 386 12.52 -25.39 6.24
C ASP A 386 11.08 -25.04 6.69
N TYR A 387 10.06 -25.67 6.11
CA TYR A 387 8.65 -25.35 6.39
C TYR A 387 7.72 -26.52 6.08
N SER A 388 6.45 -26.40 6.45
CA SER A 388 5.37 -27.33 6.13
C SER A 388 4.30 -26.61 5.33
N ILE A 389 3.71 -27.30 4.37
CA ILE A 389 2.61 -26.80 3.55
C ILE A 389 1.39 -27.72 3.69
N GLY A 390 0.21 -27.12 3.74
CA GLY A 390 -1.07 -27.79 3.77
C GLY A 390 -1.92 -27.37 2.57
N SER A 391 -2.72 -28.29 2.03
CA SER A 391 -3.72 -28.00 1.00
C SER A 391 -5.01 -28.77 1.25
N LEU A 392 -6.14 -28.23 0.76
CA LEU A 392 -7.45 -28.85 0.91
C LEU A 392 -8.10 -29.05 -0.48
N PRO A 393 -8.19 -30.28 -1.02
CA PRO A 393 -8.69 -30.50 -2.37
C PRO A 393 -10.12 -29.98 -2.62
N GLN A 394 -10.97 -30.01 -1.60
CA GLN A 394 -12.34 -29.49 -1.66
C GLN A 394 -12.43 -27.97 -1.69
N MET A 395 -11.36 -27.29 -1.32
CA MET A 395 -11.20 -25.84 -1.32
C MET A 395 -9.82 -25.53 -1.91
N PRO A 396 -9.63 -25.76 -3.23
CA PRO A 396 -8.33 -25.67 -3.88
C PRO A 396 -7.71 -24.27 -3.80
N GLU A 397 -8.52 -23.26 -3.52
CA GLU A 397 -8.08 -21.90 -3.23
C GLU A 397 -7.33 -21.79 -1.89
N ILE A 398 -7.52 -22.73 -0.95
CA ILE A 398 -6.89 -22.68 0.39
C ILE A 398 -5.57 -23.45 0.42
N SER A 399 -4.55 -22.76 0.91
CA SER A 399 -3.26 -23.34 1.32
C SER A 399 -2.88 -22.82 2.71
N ALA A 400 -2.08 -23.58 3.44
CA ALA A 400 -1.59 -23.20 4.76
C ALA A 400 -0.08 -23.40 4.86
N PHE A 401 0.60 -22.55 5.63
CA PHE A 401 2.05 -22.59 5.77
C PHE A 401 2.45 -22.53 7.26
N GLY A 402 3.53 -23.21 7.63
CA GLY A 402 4.05 -23.11 8.99
C GLY A 402 5.49 -23.60 9.07
N LYS A 403 6.28 -23.10 10.03
CA LYS A 403 7.65 -23.59 10.24
C LYS A 403 7.63 -25.04 10.72
N THR A 404 6.57 -25.40 11.44
CA THR A 404 6.30 -26.77 11.88
C THR A 404 5.01 -27.33 11.29
N MET A 405 4.93 -28.66 11.22
CA MET A 405 3.71 -29.37 10.85
C MET A 405 2.52 -29.03 11.76
N LYS A 406 2.79 -28.68 13.03
CA LYS A 406 1.74 -28.30 13.98
C LYS A 406 1.18 -26.92 13.63
N GLU A 407 2.05 -25.95 13.41
CA GLU A 407 1.66 -24.59 12.99
C GLU A 407 0.87 -24.63 11.69
N CYS A 408 1.35 -25.35 10.67
CA CYS A 408 0.66 -25.48 9.39
C CYS A 408 -0.76 -26.09 9.53
N ARG A 409 -0.95 -27.05 10.45
CA ARG A 409 -2.29 -27.61 10.75
C ARG A 409 -3.20 -26.62 11.49
N GLN A 410 -2.62 -25.82 12.39
CA GLN A 410 -3.37 -24.79 13.11
C GLN A 410 -3.84 -23.70 12.14
N ASP A 411 -2.93 -23.23 11.29
CA ASP A 411 -3.18 -22.27 10.22
C ASP A 411 -4.29 -22.77 9.27
N MET A 412 -4.17 -24.00 8.76
CA MET A 412 -5.21 -24.62 7.92
C MET A 412 -6.57 -24.66 8.61
N ALA A 413 -6.62 -25.03 9.89
CA ALA A 413 -7.88 -25.11 10.63
C ALA A 413 -8.52 -23.74 10.89
N GLU A 414 -7.72 -22.69 11.02
CA GLU A 414 -8.19 -21.31 11.15
C GLU A 414 -8.76 -20.80 9.82
N ILE A 415 -7.97 -20.93 8.73
CA ILE A 415 -8.38 -20.50 7.40
C ILE A 415 -9.68 -21.18 6.98
N VAL A 416 -9.80 -22.49 7.16
CA VAL A 416 -11.02 -23.24 6.80
C VAL A 416 -12.24 -22.75 7.58
N ARG A 417 -12.13 -22.49 8.88
CA ARG A 417 -13.26 -21.98 9.68
C ARG A 417 -13.72 -20.61 9.21
N VAL A 418 -12.78 -19.69 8.98
CA VAL A 418 -13.09 -18.34 8.48
C VAL A 418 -13.76 -18.43 7.11
N ARG A 419 -13.25 -19.28 6.22
CA ARG A 419 -13.80 -19.46 4.87
C ARG A 419 -15.20 -20.07 4.88
N ILE A 420 -15.48 -21.02 5.77
CA ILE A 420 -16.85 -21.54 5.95
C ILE A 420 -17.78 -20.42 6.43
N LEU A 421 -17.35 -19.60 7.39
CA LEU A 421 -18.18 -18.52 7.93
C LEU A 421 -18.46 -17.44 6.88
N LEU A 422 -17.46 -17.08 6.06
CA LEU A 422 -17.65 -16.23 4.87
C LEU A 422 -18.67 -16.82 3.90
N LYS A 423 -18.58 -18.12 3.58
CA LYS A 423 -19.55 -18.79 2.70
C LYS A 423 -20.97 -18.77 3.27
N ILE A 424 -21.12 -18.99 4.58
CA ILE A 424 -22.42 -18.86 5.29
C ILE A 424 -22.95 -17.44 5.14
N ALA A 425 -22.11 -16.43 5.43
CA ALA A 425 -22.48 -15.03 5.31
C ALA A 425 -22.88 -14.66 3.87
N ARG A 426 -22.20 -15.19 2.86
CA ARG A 426 -22.48 -14.92 1.44
C ARG A 426 -23.59 -15.79 0.86
N ARG A 427 -24.18 -16.69 1.65
CA ARG A 427 -25.17 -17.71 1.20
C ARG A 427 -24.62 -18.58 0.06
N GLU A 428 -23.32 -18.76 0.03
CA GLU A 428 -22.67 -19.67 -0.90
C GLU A 428 -22.89 -21.12 -0.46
N LYS A 429 -22.85 -22.03 -1.43
CA LYS A 429 -22.91 -23.46 -1.15
C LYS A 429 -21.65 -23.87 -0.38
N LEU A 430 -21.82 -24.50 0.77
CA LEU A 430 -20.70 -25.09 1.50
C LEU A 430 -20.12 -26.28 0.72
N PRO A 431 -18.79 -26.49 0.78
CA PRO A 431 -18.15 -27.61 0.10
C PRO A 431 -18.76 -28.94 0.56
N THR A 432 -18.95 -29.87 -0.39
CA THR A 432 -19.32 -31.24 -0.04
C THR A 432 -18.10 -31.94 0.54
N VAL A 433 -18.26 -32.45 1.75
CA VAL A 433 -17.25 -33.25 2.48
C VAL A 433 -17.00 -34.56 1.75
#